data_AF-A0A818J5D9-F1
#
_entry.id   AF-A0A818J5D9-F1
#
_cell.length_a   1.000
_cell.length_b   1.000
_cell.length_c   1.000
_cell.angle_alpha   90.00
_cell.angle_beta   90.00
_cell.angle_gamma   90.00
#
_symmetry.space_group_name_H-M   'P 1'
#
loop_
_entity.id
_entity.type
_entity.pdbx_description
1 polymer ?
#
loop_
_entity_poly.entity_id
_entity_poly.type
_entity_poly.pdbx_seq_one_letter_code
_entity_poly.pdbx_strand_id
1 'polypeptide(L)'
;MDANCDNPFDILFERSLAVIIREYGFDNIEFSAYHQILDISNTILRRLLLNIKNFMEVQSRTEPCPADVVRSLQIMNVKLPSLQQTFNHPIKHRLRSPDRQSETHPMKLFRVTQTTNNSSRKHRPIYIPDFLPEFPDPHTFISSETYADLRKDYPRVRHSLADQRRALQRSLVKFKLQTNEKISVINSHGTNINDYYLIKNSTSPLPYLSALLPQDQMDSESTEAMEDETAANISHRTKSLSATDDGEM
;
A
#
# COMPACT_ATOMS: atom_id res chain seq x y z
N MET A 1 -0.21 -4.17 -22.87
CA MET A 1 -1.04 -5.23 -23.48
C MET A 1 -1.71 -5.89 -22.32
N ASP A 2 -2.87 -5.36 -22.03
CA ASP A 2 -3.34 -5.10 -20.68
C ASP A 2 -3.76 -6.40 -19.98
N ALA A 3 -3.52 -6.44 -18.67
CA ALA A 3 -4.02 -7.50 -17.81
C ALA A 3 -5.55 -7.42 -17.83
N ASN A 4 -6.14 -8.14 -18.78
CA ASN A 4 -7.57 -8.20 -18.95
C ASN A 4 -8.12 -8.97 -17.75
N CYS A 5 -8.76 -8.25 -16.84
CA CYS A 5 -9.61 -8.82 -15.80
C CYS A 5 -10.85 -9.41 -16.48
N ASP A 6 -10.66 -10.41 -17.33
CA ASP A 6 -11.73 -11.03 -18.07
C ASP A 6 -12.65 -11.71 -17.08
N ASN A 7 -13.90 -11.25 -17.04
CA ASN A 7 -14.95 -11.82 -16.23
C ASN A 7 -14.96 -13.34 -16.51
N PRO A 8 -14.91 -14.22 -15.50
CA PRO A 8 -14.85 -15.67 -15.71
C PRO A 8 -16.00 -16.19 -16.57
N PHE A 9 -17.12 -15.48 -16.61
CA PHE A 9 -18.26 -15.78 -17.48
C PHE A 9 -17.99 -15.51 -18.97
N ASP A 10 -17.22 -14.47 -19.29
CA ASP A 10 -16.89 -14.13 -20.69
C ASP A 10 -15.94 -15.18 -21.29
N ILE A 11 -14.96 -15.63 -20.50
CA ILE A 11 -14.07 -16.75 -20.86
C ILE A 11 -14.86 -18.05 -21.08
N LEU A 12 -15.84 -18.32 -20.23
CA LEU A 12 -16.70 -19.49 -20.38
C LEU A 12 -17.56 -19.40 -21.64
N PHE A 13 -18.12 -18.23 -21.90
CA PHE A 13 -18.94 -17.98 -23.07
C PHE A 13 -18.13 -18.15 -24.36
N GLU A 14 -16.93 -17.58 -24.40
CA GLU A 14 -15.96 -17.79 -25.46
C GLU A 14 -15.71 -19.28 -25.67
N ARG A 15 -15.32 -20.00 -24.62
CA ARG A 15 -15.07 -21.44 -24.70
C ARG A 15 -16.28 -22.24 -25.20
N SER A 16 -17.50 -21.81 -24.90
CA SER A 16 -18.74 -22.45 -25.36
C SER A 16 -18.95 -22.31 -26.86
N LEU A 17 -18.63 -21.15 -27.42
CA LEU A 17 -18.70 -20.93 -28.87
C LEU A 17 -17.65 -21.77 -29.60
N ALA A 18 -16.41 -21.83 -29.09
CA ALA A 18 -15.37 -22.67 -29.66
C ALA A 18 -15.78 -24.16 -29.72
N VAL A 19 -16.47 -24.65 -28.69
CA VAL A 19 -17.02 -26.01 -28.67
C VAL A 19 -18.09 -26.20 -29.74
N ILE A 20 -19.04 -25.27 -29.86
CA ILE A 20 -20.11 -25.33 -30.86
C ILE A 20 -19.52 -25.37 -32.28
N ILE A 21 -18.57 -24.47 -32.57
CA ILE A 21 -17.88 -24.39 -33.85
C ILE A 21 -17.15 -25.69 -34.19
N ARG A 22 -16.49 -26.30 -33.20
CA ARG A 22 -15.81 -27.58 -33.37
C ARG A 22 -16.77 -28.73 -33.69
N GLU A 23 -17.97 -28.74 -33.09
CA GLU A 23 -19.01 -29.73 -33.40
C GLU A 23 -19.53 -29.60 -34.85
N TYR A 24 -19.52 -28.39 -35.41
CA TYR A 24 -19.81 -28.16 -36.82
C TYR A 24 -18.68 -28.57 -37.78
N GLY A 25 -17.51 -28.98 -37.26
CA GLY A 25 -16.39 -29.50 -38.05
C GLY A 25 -15.40 -28.45 -38.56
N PHE A 26 -15.38 -27.25 -37.96
CA PHE A 26 -14.38 -26.22 -38.27
C PHE A 26 -13.14 -26.38 -37.38
N ASP A 27 -11.99 -26.67 -38.00
CA ASP A 27 -10.71 -26.80 -37.28
C ASP A 27 -9.95 -25.48 -37.16
N ASN A 28 -10.10 -24.55 -38.12
CA ASN A 28 -9.43 -23.26 -38.13
C ASN A 28 -10.43 -22.13 -38.39
N ILE A 29 -10.36 -21.07 -37.57
CA ILE A 29 -11.15 -19.85 -37.72
C ILE A 29 -10.25 -18.63 -37.51
N GLU A 30 -10.54 -17.57 -38.25
CA GLU A 30 -9.92 -16.26 -38.05
C GLU A 30 -10.39 -15.61 -36.74
N PHE A 31 -9.44 -15.07 -35.98
CA PHE A 31 -9.70 -14.44 -34.67
C PHE A 31 -10.70 -13.27 -34.75
N SER A 32 -10.62 -12.44 -35.79
CA SER A 32 -11.56 -11.33 -36.00
C SER A 32 -13.00 -11.81 -36.22
N ALA A 33 -13.19 -12.82 -37.07
CA ALA A 33 -14.51 -13.40 -37.34
C ALA A 33 -15.09 -14.09 -36.09
N TYR A 34 -14.23 -14.75 -35.30
CA TYR A 34 -14.62 -15.39 -34.05
C TYR A 34 -15.18 -14.38 -33.02
N HIS A 35 -14.47 -13.27 -32.80
CA HIS A 35 -14.95 -12.22 -31.90
C HIS A 35 -16.25 -11.57 -32.38
N GLN A 36 -16.41 -11.37 -33.69
CA GLN A 36 -17.68 -10.86 -34.23
C GLN A 36 -18.84 -11.82 -33.97
N ILE A 37 -18.64 -13.13 -34.13
CA ILE A 37 -19.67 -14.14 -33.82
C ILE A 37 -19.99 -14.11 -32.32
N LEU A 38 -18.98 -13.93 -31.45
CA LEU A 38 -19.16 -13.79 -30.02
C LEU A 38 -20.02 -12.58 -29.68
N ASP A 39 -19.72 -11.41 -30.24
CA ASP A 39 -20.51 -10.18 -30.03
C ASP A 39 -21.94 -10.31 -30.55
N ILE A 40 -22.12 -10.91 -31.73
CA ILE A 40 -23.44 -11.15 -32.34
C ILE A 40 -24.25 -12.10 -31.47
N SER A 41 -23.66 -13.20 -30.99
CA SER A 41 -24.36 -14.17 -30.16
C SER A 41 -24.79 -13.57 -28.81
N ASN A 42 -23.94 -12.79 -28.16
CA ASN A 42 -24.30 -12.00 -26.98
C ASN A 42 -25.43 -11.01 -27.25
N THR A 43 -25.40 -10.34 -28.41
CA THR A 43 -26.45 -9.40 -28.82
C THR A 43 -27.78 -10.11 -29.05
N ILE A 44 -27.78 -11.31 -29.66
CA ILE A 44 -28.98 -12.12 -29.87
C ILE A 44 -29.57 -12.57 -28.54
N LEU A 45 -28.75 -13.06 -27.60
CA LEU A 45 -29.21 -13.45 -26.26
C LEU A 45 -29.81 -12.25 -25.51
N ARG A 46 -29.16 -11.10 -25.55
CA ARG A 46 -29.66 -9.88 -24.93
C ARG A 46 -30.98 -9.42 -25.57
N ARG A 47 -31.10 -9.53 -26.89
CA ARG A 47 -32.35 -9.20 -27.62
C ARG A 47 -33.49 -10.12 -27.20
N LEU A 48 -33.23 -11.43 -27.07
CA LEU A 48 -34.20 -12.41 -26.58
C LEU A 48 -34.70 -12.05 -25.18
N LEU A 49 -33.78 -11.75 -24.25
CA LEU A 49 -34.12 -11.41 -22.87
C LEU A 49 -34.89 -10.09 -22.77
N LEU A 50 -34.53 -9.09 -23.58
CA LEU A 50 -35.25 -7.82 -23.64
C LEU A 50 -36.69 -8.02 -24.14
N ASN A 51 -36.88 -8.86 -25.17
CA ASN A 51 -38.22 -9.19 -25.65
C ASN A 51 -39.06 -9.88 -24.57
N ILE A 52 -38.48 -10.85 -23.83
CA ILE A 52 -39.17 -11.49 -22.70
C ILE A 52 -39.55 -10.45 -21.66
N LYS A 53 -38.60 -9.58 -21.27
CA LYS A 53 -38.86 -8.49 -20.32
C LYS A 53 -40.00 -7.58 -20.78
N ASN A 54 -40.07 -7.24 -22.06
CA ASN A 54 -41.16 -6.42 -22.59
C ASN A 54 -42.52 -7.14 -22.50
N PHE A 55 -42.59 -8.45 -22.81
CA PHE A 55 -43.83 -9.23 -22.66
C PHE A 55 -44.29 -9.35 -21.21
N MET A 56 -43.32 -9.43 -20.31
CA MET A 56 -43.51 -9.44 -18.87
C MET A 56 -44.11 -8.13 -18.37
N GLU A 57 -43.53 -7.00 -18.76
CA GLU A 57 -43.99 -5.66 -18.40
C GLU A 57 -45.38 -5.37 -18.99
N VAL A 58 -45.65 -5.78 -20.24
CA VAL A 58 -46.99 -5.63 -20.86
C VAL A 58 -48.07 -6.38 -20.09
N GLN A 59 -47.70 -7.48 -19.43
CA GLN A 59 -48.62 -8.28 -18.62
C GLN A 59 -48.58 -7.89 -17.12
N SER A 60 -47.84 -6.85 -16.75
CA SER A 60 -47.61 -6.42 -15.37
C SER A 60 -47.07 -7.54 -14.46
N ARG A 61 -46.31 -8.50 -15.02
CA ARG A 61 -45.69 -9.62 -14.29
C ARG A 61 -44.19 -9.37 -14.10
N THR A 62 -43.60 -10.01 -13.09
CA THR A 62 -42.16 -9.98 -12.81
C THR A 62 -41.44 -11.31 -13.08
N GLU A 63 -42.16 -12.44 -13.05
CA GLU A 63 -41.60 -13.79 -13.33
C GLU A 63 -41.87 -14.34 -14.75
N PRO A 64 -40.83 -14.71 -15.53
CA PRO A 64 -40.97 -15.16 -16.91
C PRO A 64 -41.79 -16.45 -17.03
N CYS A 65 -42.83 -16.47 -17.86
CA CYS A 65 -43.58 -17.67 -18.19
C CYS A 65 -43.02 -18.33 -19.46
N PRO A 66 -43.05 -19.67 -19.58
CA PRO A 66 -42.63 -20.36 -20.81
C PRO A 66 -43.34 -19.86 -22.08
N ALA A 67 -44.58 -19.38 -21.97
CA ALA A 67 -45.31 -18.78 -23.09
C ALA A 67 -44.64 -17.50 -23.63
N ASP A 68 -44.03 -16.69 -22.75
CA ASP A 68 -43.31 -15.47 -23.14
C ASP A 68 -42.02 -15.80 -23.91
N VAL A 69 -41.35 -16.88 -23.52
CA VAL A 69 -40.17 -17.41 -24.23
C VAL A 69 -40.55 -17.89 -25.63
N VAL A 70 -41.63 -18.67 -25.74
CA VAL A 70 -42.13 -19.15 -27.05
C VAL A 70 -42.50 -17.97 -27.94
N ARG A 71 -43.18 -16.95 -27.39
CA ARG A 71 -43.56 -15.75 -28.15
C ARG A 71 -42.34 -14.94 -28.59
N SER A 72 -41.35 -14.77 -27.71
CA SER A 72 -40.09 -14.09 -28.02
C SER A 72 -39.33 -14.80 -29.14
N LEU A 73 -39.25 -16.14 -29.10
CA LEU A 73 -38.65 -16.96 -30.16
C LEU A 73 -39.38 -16.85 -31.50
N GLN A 74 -40.72 -16.83 -31.48
CA GLN A 74 -41.52 -16.61 -32.69
C GLN A 74 -41.24 -15.25 -33.33
N ILE A 75 -41.07 -14.20 -32.53
CA ILE A 75 -40.77 -12.84 -33.03
C ILE A 75 -39.36 -12.75 -33.62
N MET A 76 -38.41 -13.51 -33.07
CA MET A 76 -37.07 -13.65 -33.66
C MET A 76 -37.04 -14.65 -34.82
N ASN A 77 -38.19 -15.12 -35.30
CA ASN A 77 -38.33 -16.07 -36.41
C ASN A 77 -37.62 -17.42 -36.20
N VAL A 78 -37.48 -17.86 -34.95
CA VAL A 78 -36.91 -19.17 -34.62
C VAL A 78 -38.02 -20.21 -34.60
N LYS A 79 -37.92 -21.22 -35.48
CA LYS A 79 -38.88 -22.34 -35.52
C LYS A 79 -38.66 -23.27 -34.33
N LEU A 80 -39.69 -23.48 -33.51
CA LEU A 80 -39.65 -24.45 -32.40
C LEU A 80 -39.23 -25.89 -32.81
N PRO A 81 -39.73 -26.49 -33.91
CA PRO A 81 -39.37 -27.87 -34.24
C PRO A 81 -37.88 -28.03 -34.57
N SER A 82 -37.25 -27.03 -35.20
CA SER A 82 -35.80 -27.07 -35.43
C SER A 82 -34.99 -27.02 -34.13
N LEU A 83 -35.49 -26.34 -33.10
CA LEU A 83 -34.82 -26.30 -31.80
C LEU A 83 -34.83 -27.68 -31.12
N GLN A 84 -35.96 -28.40 -31.19
CA GLN A 84 -36.06 -29.76 -30.67
C GLN A 84 -35.14 -30.72 -31.41
N GLN A 85 -35.03 -30.57 -32.73
CA GLN A 85 -34.08 -31.34 -33.52
C GLN A 85 -32.64 -31.09 -33.04
N THR A 86 -32.22 -29.84 -32.88
CA THR A 86 -30.87 -29.51 -32.38
C THR A 86 -30.63 -30.02 -30.96
N PHE A 87 -31.63 -29.97 -30.07
CA PHE A 87 -31.52 -30.49 -28.71
C PHE A 87 -31.27 -32.01 -28.66
N ASN A 88 -31.87 -32.75 -29.60
CA ASN A 88 -31.70 -34.20 -29.70
C ASN A 88 -30.33 -34.62 -30.25
N HIS A 89 -29.52 -33.69 -30.77
CA HIS A 89 -28.15 -34.01 -31.20
C HIS A 89 -27.25 -34.03 -29.95
N PRO A 90 -26.60 -35.16 -29.64
CA PRO A 90 -25.77 -35.26 -28.46
C PRO A 90 -24.52 -34.36 -28.60
N ILE A 91 -24.40 -33.37 -27.71
CA ILE A 91 -23.19 -32.54 -27.59
C ILE A 91 -22.07 -33.45 -27.08
N LYS A 92 -21.03 -33.70 -27.89
CA LYS A 92 -19.92 -34.61 -27.54
C LYS A 92 -18.98 -33.98 -26.52
N HIS A 93 -18.82 -32.67 -26.58
CA HIS A 93 -17.96 -31.91 -25.67
C HIS A 93 -18.79 -31.07 -24.69
N ARG A 94 -19.01 -31.56 -23.46
CA ARG A 94 -19.66 -30.77 -22.40
C ARG A 94 -18.65 -29.88 -21.68
N LEU A 95 -18.92 -28.59 -21.62
CA LEU A 95 -18.20 -27.69 -20.73
C LEU A 95 -18.62 -27.93 -19.28
N ARG A 96 -17.63 -28.07 -18.40
CA ARG A 96 -17.87 -28.05 -16.97
C ARG A 96 -18.24 -26.62 -16.59
N SER A 97 -19.38 -26.44 -15.92
CA SER A 97 -19.72 -25.16 -15.29
C SER A 97 -18.54 -24.72 -14.43
N PRO A 98 -18.12 -23.44 -14.45
CA PRO A 98 -17.18 -22.96 -13.47
C PRO A 98 -17.78 -23.28 -12.10
N ASP A 99 -16.99 -23.93 -11.23
CA ASP A 99 -17.40 -24.12 -9.85
C ASP A 99 -17.84 -22.75 -9.36
N ARG A 100 -19.09 -22.65 -8.84
CA ARG A 100 -19.57 -21.39 -8.25
C ARG A 100 -18.42 -20.90 -7.40
N GLN A 101 -17.86 -19.74 -7.76
CA GLN A 101 -16.97 -19.05 -6.85
C GLN A 101 -17.83 -18.89 -5.61
N SER A 102 -17.62 -19.76 -4.62
CA SER A 102 -18.10 -19.50 -3.28
C SER A 102 -17.59 -18.10 -3.06
N GLU A 103 -18.50 -17.13 -2.88
CA GLU A 103 -18.14 -15.86 -2.30
C GLU A 103 -17.32 -16.26 -1.09
N THR A 104 -16.00 -16.18 -1.22
CA THR A 104 -15.11 -16.35 -0.09
C THR A 104 -15.48 -15.12 0.68
N HIS A 105 -16.42 -15.26 1.62
CA HIS A 105 -16.69 -14.27 2.65
C HIS A 105 -15.31 -13.73 2.99
N PRO A 106 -15.06 -12.42 2.76
CA PRO A 106 -13.71 -11.89 2.86
C PRO A 106 -13.20 -12.41 4.18
N MET A 107 -12.16 -13.27 4.12
CA MET A 107 -11.60 -13.91 5.30
C MET A 107 -11.42 -12.76 6.27
N LYS A 108 -12.21 -12.75 7.35
CA LYS A 108 -12.31 -11.59 8.24
C LYS A 108 -10.88 -11.32 8.65
N LEU A 109 -10.25 -10.33 8.02
CA LEU A 109 -8.91 -9.89 8.32
C LEU A 109 -8.98 -9.62 9.81
N PHE A 110 -8.25 -10.42 10.57
CA PHE A 110 -8.30 -10.43 12.01
C PHE A 110 -8.01 -9.00 12.45
N ARG A 111 -9.07 -8.25 12.82
CA ARG A 111 -8.94 -6.84 13.18
C ARG A 111 -8.24 -6.82 14.52
N VAL A 112 -6.93 -6.60 14.49
CA VAL A 112 -6.06 -6.46 15.67
C VAL A 112 -6.37 -5.12 16.34
N THR A 113 -7.58 -4.94 16.87
CA THR A 113 -7.92 -3.91 17.87
C THR A 113 -9.15 -4.34 18.69
N GLN A 114 -9.24 -5.61 19.10
CA GLN A 114 -10.08 -5.95 20.26
C GLN A 114 -9.28 -5.75 21.55
N THR A 115 -8.83 -4.53 21.81
CA THR A 115 -8.35 -4.14 23.14
C THR A 115 -9.57 -3.88 24.03
N THR A 116 -10.08 -4.97 24.61
CA THR A 116 -10.54 -5.17 26.01
C THR A 116 -11.22 -4.06 26.81
N ASN A 117 -11.67 -2.94 26.24
CA ASN A 117 -12.28 -1.85 26.99
C ASN A 117 -13.65 -1.51 26.37
N ASN A 118 -14.69 -2.22 26.82
CA ASN A 118 -16.09 -1.93 26.48
C ASN A 118 -16.58 -0.55 27.00
N SER A 119 -15.71 0.27 27.59
CA SER A 119 -16.04 1.55 28.22
C SER A 119 -15.93 2.77 27.30
N SER A 120 -15.42 2.63 26.07
CA SER A 120 -15.27 3.76 25.12
C SER A 120 -16.00 3.57 23.79
N ARG A 121 -16.86 2.55 23.64
CA ARG A 121 -17.82 2.55 22.54
C ARG A 121 -18.82 3.65 22.84
N LYS A 122 -18.59 4.86 22.32
CA LYS A 122 -19.60 5.92 22.33
C LYS A 122 -20.89 5.29 21.79
N HIS A 123 -21.84 5.11 22.70
CA HIS A 123 -23.11 4.46 22.44
C HIS A 123 -23.71 5.14 21.22
N ARG A 124 -24.14 4.36 20.22
CA ARG A 124 -24.85 4.92 19.06
C ARG A 124 -25.92 5.89 19.60
N PRO A 125 -26.02 7.12 19.06
CA PRO A 125 -27.07 8.03 19.45
C PRO A 125 -28.45 7.37 19.33
N ILE A 126 -29.36 7.65 20.27
CA ILE A 126 -30.66 6.97 20.41
C ILE A 126 -31.54 7.11 19.15
N TYR A 127 -31.33 8.15 18.34
CA TYR A 127 -32.07 8.39 17.10
C TYR A 127 -31.61 7.53 15.92
N ILE A 128 -30.58 6.70 16.08
CA ILE A 128 -30.01 5.89 15.01
C ILE A 128 -30.50 4.45 15.15
N PRO A 129 -31.24 3.91 14.16
CA PRO A 129 -31.74 2.54 14.19
C PRO A 129 -30.65 1.45 14.22
N ASP A 130 -30.96 0.33 14.85
CA ASP A 130 -30.03 -0.80 15.03
C ASP A 130 -29.71 -1.59 13.74
N PHE A 131 -30.54 -1.46 12.70
CA PHE A 131 -30.28 -2.13 11.42
C PHE A 131 -29.12 -1.51 10.62
N LEU A 132 -28.64 -0.33 11.04
CA LEU A 132 -27.52 0.36 10.40
C LEU A 132 -26.18 -0.19 10.89
N PRO A 133 -25.13 -0.18 10.04
CA PRO A 133 -23.80 -0.64 10.41
C PRO A 133 -23.25 0.14 11.61
N GLU A 134 -22.39 -0.51 12.42
CA GLU A 134 -21.73 0.12 13.56
C GLU A 134 -20.89 1.31 13.15
N PHE A 135 -20.85 2.34 14.00
CA PHE A 135 -19.86 3.41 13.85
C PHE A 135 -18.46 2.80 13.92
N PRO A 136 -17.52 3.31 13.11
CA PRO A 136 -16.14 2.87 13.21
C PRO A 136 -15.56 3.21 14.59
N ASP A 137 -14.47 2.53 14.94
CA ASP A 137 -13.78 2.68 16.22
C ASP A 137 -13.45 4.17 16.48
N PRO A 138 -13.63 4.72 17.69
CA PRO A 138 -13.19 6.08 18.05
C PRO A 138 -11.77 6.42 17.57
N HIS A 139 -10.85 5.45 17.58
CA HIS A 139 -9.46 5.63 17.10
C HIS A 139 -9.34 5.77 15.57
N THR A 140 -10.44 5.59 14.83
CA THR A 140 -10.52 5.88 13.39
C THR A 140 -10.50 7.39 13.11
N PHE A 141 -11.01 8.19 14.04
CA PHE A 141 -11.18 9.64 13.86
C PHE A 141 -10.36 10.49 14.84
N ILE A 142 -9.78 9.86 15.87
CA ILE A 142 -8.89 10.54 16.80
C ILE A 142 -7.48 10.46 16.24
N SER A 143 -7.06 11.51 15.53
CA SER A 143 -5.64 11.77 15.28
C SER A 143 -5.07 12.44 16.54
N SER A 144 -4.54 11.63 17.46
CA SER A 144 -3.77 12.21 18.57
C SER A 144 -2.38 12.56 18.04
N GLU A 145 -2.09 13.86 17.96
CA GLU A 145 -0.72 14.33 17.75
C GLU A 145 0.18 13.68 18.81
N THR A 146 1.03 12.78 18.36
CA THR A 146 1.96 12.09 19.26
C THR A 146 3.11 13.05 19.49
N TYR A 147 3.06 13.82 20.59
CA TYR A 147 4.20 14.65 20.99
C TYR A 147 5.35 13.71 21.37
N ALA A 148 6.29 13.49 20.44
CA ALA A 148 7.32 12.47 20.56
C ALA A 148 8.41 12.81 21.59
N ASP A 149 8.34 13.93 22.29
CA ASP A 149 9.41 14.32 23.23
C ASP A 149 8.85 14.73 24.60
N LEU A 150 8.30 13.76 25.32
CA LEU A 150 8.11 13.90 26.77
C LEU A 150 9.46 13.71 27.47
N ARG A 151 10.12 14.84 27.73
CA ARG A 151 11.22 15.04 28.70
C ARG A 151 12.56 14.42 28.31
N LYS A 152 13.40 15.24 27.66
CA LYS A 152 14.85 15.12 27.86
C LYS A 152 15.18 15.70 29.22
N ASP A 153 15.38 14.85 30.23
CA ASP A 153 15.85 15.28 31.55
C ASP A 153 17.13 16.13 31.36
N TYR A 154 17.07 17.42 31.70
CA TYR A 154 18.20 18.35 31.59
C TYR A 154 19.55 17.79 32.09
N PRO A 155 19.64 17.10 33.27
CA PRO A 155 20.90 16.53 33.71
C PRO A 155 21.43 15.41 32.78
N ARG A 156 20.55 14.63 32.15
CA ARG A 156 20.96 13.56 31.22
C ARG A 156 21.53 14.13 29.93
N VAL A 157 20.90 15.19 29.40
CA VAL A 157 21.40 15.89 28.20
C VAL A 157 22.79 16.48 28.48
N ARG A 158 22.96 17.18 29.61
CA ARG A 158 24.28 17.70 30.00
C ARG A 158 25.33 16.61 30.14
N HIS A 159 24.99 15.47 30.75
CA HIS A 159 25.94 14.37 30.90
C HIS A 159 26.35 13.80 29.54
N SER A 160 25.39 13.57 28.64
CA SER A 160 25.64 13.06 27.28
C SER A 160 26.53 14.01 26.47
N LEU A 161 26.25 15.32 26.52
CA LEU A 161 27.06 16.32 25.81
C LEU A 161 28.48 16.43 26.38
N ALA A 162 28.61 16.35 27.71
CA ALA A 162 29.93 16.31 28.35
C ALA A 162 30.73 15.07 27.94
N ASP A 163 30.08 13.91 27.82
CA ASP A 163 30.74 12.68 27.36
C ASP A 163 31.14 12.74 25.89
N GLN A 164 30.30 13.32 25.02
CA GLN A 164 30.65 13.58 23.63
C GLN A 164 31.85 14.52 23.51
N ARG A 165 31.88 15.61 24.27
CA ARG A 165 33.03 16.55 24.28
C ARG A 165 34.32 15.87 24.74
N ARG A 166 34.26 15.02 25.77
CA ARG A 166 35.42 14.22 26.22
C ARG A 166 35.87 13.22 25.15
N ALA A 167 34.93 12.55 24.49
CA ALA A 167 35.23 11.58 23.43
C ALA A 167 35.89 12.26 22.22
N LEU A 168 35.41 13.44 21.81
CA LEU A 168 36.02 14.27 20.78
C LEU A 168 37.43 14.71 21.18
N GLN A 169 37.61 15.22 22.39
CA GLN A 169 38.93 15.63 22.88
C GLN A 169 39.92 14.47 22.86
N ARG A 170 39.53 13.29 23.36
CA ARG A 170 40.39 12.09 23.34
C ARG A 170 40.75 11.68 21.90
N SER A 171 39.79 11.71 21.01
CA SER A 171 39.99 11.37 19.59
C SER A 171 40.93 12.35 18.90
N LEU A 172 40.74 13.65 19.13
CA LEU A 172 41.60 14.70 18.58
C LEU A 172 43.02 14.63 19.13
N VAL A 173 43.18 14.42 20.44
CA VAL A 173 44.50 14.21 21.06
C VAL A 173 45.19 13.00 20.44
N LYS A 174 44.48 11.88 20.29
CA LYS A 174 45.01 10.67 19.65
C LYS A 174 45.46 10.95 18.20
N PHE A 175 44.66 11.68 17.44
CA PHE A 175 45.00 12.09 16.07
C PHE A 175 46.25 13.01 16.02
N LYS A 176 46.30 14.01 16.91
CA LYS A 176 47.45 14.93 16.99
C LYS A 176 48.74 14.23 17.43
N LEU A 177 48.64 13.24 18.32
CA LEU A 177 49.77 12.38 18.71
C LEU A 177 50.27 11.47 17.58
N GLN A 178 49.40 11.06 16.66
CA GLN A 178 49.78 10.26 15.49
C GLN A 178 50.44 11.12 14.39
N THR A 179 50.07 12.39 14.27
CA THR A 179 50.51 13.28 13.19
C THR A 179 51.75 14.11 13.54
N ASN A 180 51.95 14.45 14.82
CA ASN A 180 53.06 15.30 15.28
C ASN A 180 54.16 14.49 15.96
N GLU A 181 55.33 15.12 16.14
CA GLU A 181 56.42 14.54 16.93
C GLU A 181 55.97 14.33 18.39
N LYS A 182 56.24 13.13 18.93
CA LYS A 182 55.81 12.73 20.28
C LYS A 182 56.99 12.56 21.23
N ILE A 183 56.78 12.95 22.49
CA ILE A 183 57.72 12.75 23.60
C ILE A 183 57.10 11.73 24.56
N SER A 184 57.87 10.71 24.95
CA SER A 184 57.46 9.76 25.98
C SER A 184 57.71 10.35 27.37
N VAL A 185 56.68 10.35 28.22
CA VAL A 185 56.81 10.83 29.61
C VAL A 185 57.34 9.73 30.54
N ILE A 186 57.07 8.46 30.22
CA ILE A 186 57.46 7.31 31.04
C ILE A 186 58.15 6.29 30.14
N ASN A 187 59.35 5.85 30.53
CA ASN A 187 60.05 4.71 29.93
C ASN A 187 59.37 3.40 30.37
N SER A 188 58.13 3.18 29.96
CA SER A 188 57.30 2.06 30.41
C SER A 188 57.22 0.96 29.33
N HIS A 189 57.85 -0.19 29.61
CA HIS A 189 57.70 -1.43 28.86
C HIS A 189 56.41 -2.17 29.25
N GLY A 190 55.24 -1.58 28.99
CA GLY A 190 53.94 -2.14 29.39
C GLY A 190 52.76 -1.74 28.51
N THR A 191 52.06 -2.77 28.01
CA THR A 191 50.77 -2.96 27.30
C THR A 191 49.97 -1.84 26.62
N ASN A 192 50.14 -0.55 26.89
CA ASN A 192 49.53 0.51 26.06
C ASN A 192 50.56 1.61 25.79
N ILE A 193 51.31 1.39 24.73
CA ILE A 193 52.42 2.25 24.29
C ILE A 193 51.95 3.71 24.09
N ASN A 194 50.68 3.95 23.78
CA ASN A 194 50.15 5.28 23.45
C ASN A 194 49.62 6.13 24.61
N ASP A 195 49.50 5.60 25.84
CA ASP A 195 48.81 6.30 26.94
C ASP A 195 49.67 7.39 27.61
N TYR A 196 50.98 7.37 27.40
CA TYR A 196 51.94 8.26 28.08
C TYR A 196 52.77 9.12 27.11
N TYR A 197 52.24 9.42 25.93
CA TYR A 197 52.87 10.34 24.98
C TYR A 197 52.29 11.75 25.08
N LEU A 198 53.18 12.74 25.04
CA LEU A 198 52.83 14.14 24.87
C LEU A 198 53.27 14.64 23.50
N ILE A 199 52.57 15.65 23.00
CA ILE A 199 52.94 16.34 21.77
C ILE A 199 54.17 17.20 22.07
N LYS A 200 55.22 17.08 21.25
CA LYS A 200 56.41 17.92 21.36
C LYS A 200 56.06 19.39 21.08
N ASN A 201 56.59 20.29 21.89
CA ASN A 201 56.38 21.72 21.70
C ASN A 201 57.03 22.20 20.38
N SER A 202 56.26 22.86 19.53
CA SER A 202 56.77 23.60 18.38
C SER A 202 57.02 25.05 18.81
N THR A 203 58.28 25.49 18.79
CA THR A 203 58.63 26.86 19.17
C THR A 203 58.22 27.81 18.05
N SER A 204 57.18 28.61 18.27
CA SER A 204 56.84 29.73 17.37
C SER A 204 57.72 30.95 17.67
N PRO A 205 58.05 31.78 16.67
CA PRO A 205 58.89 32.96 16.88
C PRO A 205 58.20 34.03 17.75
N LEU A 206 56.88 33.99 17.89
CA LEU A 206 56.06 34.97 18.64
C LEU A 206 55.06 34.24 19.57
N PRO A 207 55.52 33.70 20.71
CA PRO A 207 54.69 32.86 21.59
C PRO A 207 53.56 33.62 22.29
N TYR A 208 53.74 34.93 22.50
CA TYR A 208 52.75 35.78 23.17
C TYR A 208 51.48 35.95 22.32
N LEU A 209 51.60 36.03 20.99
CA LEU A 209 50.44 36.17 20.11
C LEU A 209 49.52 34.95 20.17
N SER A 210 50.09 33.74 20.16
CA SER A 210 49.28 32.51 20.27
C SER A 210 48.57 32.36 21.62
N ALA A 211 49.18 32.87 22.70
CA ALA A 211 48.61 32.77 24.05
C ALA A 211 47.54 33.84 24.32
N LEU A 212 47.63 35.00 23.66
CA LEU A 212 46.69 36.13 23.82
C LEU A 212 45.51 36.09 22.83
N LEU A 213 45.60 35.31 21.75
CA LEU A 213 44.52 35.20 20.77
C LEU A 213 43.39 34.29 21.31
N PRO A 214 42.12 34.73 21.31
CA PRO A 214 40.98 33.86 21.60
C PRO A 214 40.84 32.79 20.52
N GLN A 215 41.39 31.59 20.74
CA GLN A 215 41.26 30.47 19.81
C GLN A 215 39.88 29.78 19.91
N ASP A 216 39.18 29.95 21.04
CA ASP A 216 37.92 29.25 21.34
C ASP A 216 36.66 29.93 20.75
N GLN A 217 36.75 31.13 20.17
CA GLN A 217 35.56 31.90 19.74
C GLN A 217 35.02 31.53 18.35
N MET A 218 35.77 30.81 17.52
CA MET A 218 35.36 30.50 16.15
C MET A 218 34.53 29.21 16.01
N ASP A 219 34.46 28.39 17.06
CA ASP A 219 33.82 27.06 17.02
C ASP A 219 32.39 27.05 17.60
N SER A 220 31.94 28.13 18.25
CA SER A 220 30.62 28.15 18.90
C SER A 220 29.45 28.33 17.91
N GLU A 221 29.63 29.07 16.81
CA GLU A 221 28.52 29.32 15.86
C GLU A 221 28.24 28.15 14.90
N SER A 222 29.19 27.25 14.68
CA SER A 222 29.04 26.17 13.69
C SER A 222 28.49 24.87 14.26
N THR A 223 28.57 24.65 15.58
CA THR A 223 28.12 23.41 16.21
C THR A 223 26.63 23.43 16.57
N GLU A 224 26.07 24.60 16.89
CA GLU A 224 24.63 24.75 17.17
C GLU A 224 23.79 24.57 15.89
N ALA A 225 24.31 24.97 14.73
CA ALA A 225 23.64 24.82 13.43
C ALA A 225 23.48 23.34 12.99
N MET A 226 24.38 22.43 13.40
CA MET A 226 24.27 21.01 13.05
C MET A 226 23.27 20.24 13.91
N GLU A 227 23.06 20.63 15.16
CA GLU A 227 22.03 20.00 16.01
C GLU A 227 20.62 20.38 15.52
N ASP A 228 20.42 21.64 15.10
CA ASP A 228 19.16 22.07 14.47
C ASP A 228 18.95 21.44 13.09
N GLU A 229 19.99 21.24 12.28
CA GLU A 229 19.84 20.54 10.99
C GLU A 229 19.55 19.05 11.14
N THR A 230 20.08 18.34 12.15
CA THR A 230 19.69 16.93 12.37
C THR A 230 18.24 16.81 12.84
N ALA A 231 17.76 17.74 13.67
CA ALA A 231 16.35 17.81 14.05
C ALA A 231 15.44 18.19 12.86
N ALA A 232 15.89 19.13 12.01
CA ALA A 232 15.19 19.55 10.81
C ALA A 232 15.20 18.46 9.72
N ASN A 233 16.30 17.72 9.52
CA ASN A 233 16.37 16.66 8.49
C ASN A 233 15.48 15.46 8.81
N ILE A 234 15.29 15.15 10.10
CA ILE A 234 14.31 14.15 10.53
C ILE A 234 12.89 14.64 10.20
N SER A 235 12.62 15.94 10.38
CA SER A 235 11.34 16.59 10.04
C SER A 235 11.08 16.70 8.53
N HIS A 236 12.12 16.99 7.73
CA HIS A 236 12.01 17.14 6.27
C HIS A 236 11.84 15.81 5.55
N ARG A 237 12.40 14.70 6.06
CA ARG A 237 12.14 13.36 5.51
C ARG A 237 10.68 12.93 5.66
N THR A 238 9.98 13.45 6.67
CA THR A 238 8.55 13.15 6.89
C THR A 238 7.60 14.12 6.18
N LYS A 239 8.10 15.30 5.77
CA LYS A 239 7.28 16.35 5.13
C LYS A 239 7.10 16.18 3.62
N SER A 240 7.96 15.40 2.95
CA SER A 240 7.87 15.16 1.50
C SER A 240 6.85 14.09 1.07
N LEU A 241 6.01 13.60 2.00
CA LEU A 241 5.03 12.54 1.74
C LEU A 241 3.56 13.00 1.84
N SER A 242 3.27 14.26 2.15
CA SER A 242 1.87 14.67 2.39
C SER A 242 1.57 16.15 2.11
N ALA A 243 1.79 16.61 0.89
CA ALA A 243 1.30 17.92 0.44
C ALA A 243 0.60 17.83 -0.92
N THR A 244 -0.74 17.79 -0.88
CA THR A 244 -1.72 18.36 -1.82
C THR A 244 -3.06 18.34 -1.05
N ASP A 245 -3.37 19.35 -0.26
CA ASP A 245 -3.99 20.64 -0.63
C ASP A 245 -5.48 20.48 -1.01
N ASP A 246 -6.36 21.10 -0.21
CA ASP A 246 -7.26 22.18 -0.65
C ASP A 246 -8.48 22.34 0.28
N GLY A 247 -8.77 23.59 0.67
CA GLY A 247 -10.16 24.07 0.70
C GLY A 247 -10.75 24.57 2.03
N GLU A 248 -10.61 25.88 2.25
CA GLU A 248 -11.64 26.83 2.73
C GLU A 248 -12.47 26.51 4.00
N MET A 249 -12.16 27.19 5.11
CA MET A 249 -12.81 28.45 5.56
C MET A 249 -12.23 28.91 6.90
#